data_AF-A0A085Z8M6-F1
#
_entry.id   AF-A0A085Z8M6-F1
#
_cell.length_a   1.000
_cell.length_b   1.000
_cell.length_c   1.000
_cell.angle_alpha   90.00
_cell.angle_beta   90.00
_cell.angle_gamma   90.00
#
_symmetry.space_group_name_H-M   'P 1'
#
loop_
_entity.id
_entity.type
_entity.pdbx_description
1 polymer ?
#
loop_
_entity_poly.entity_id
_entity_poly.type
_entity_poly.pdbx_seq_one_letter_code
_entity_poly.pdbx_strand_id
1 'polypeptide(L)'
;MEEFSLKNFQLITLEPYVYRLFKDQQNIYLLEVSCGTHGIWEVWIKLNEEEIKLYLDEKELGLKEIAGFFSFNCYGSEYQKRYVKVYK
;
A
#
# COMPACT_ATOMS: atom_id res chain seq x y z
N MET A 1 -13.06 -9.07 3.62
CA MET A 1 -12.37 -7.91 3.03
C MET A 1 -12.92 -6.68 3.71
N GLU A 2 -12.07 -5.87 4.33
CA GLU A 2 -12.48 -4.65 5.05
C GLU A 2 -12.64 -3.50 4.05
N GLU A 3 -13.64 -2.65 4.25
CA GLU A 3 -13.90 -1.47 3.43
C GLU A 3 -13.43 -0.21 4.17
N PHE A 4 -12.66 0.65 3.47
CA PHE A 4 -12.06 1.85 4.07
C PHE A 4 -12.48 3.14 3.35
N SER A 5 -12.63 4.22 4.13
CA SER A 5 -12.83 5.59 3.64
C SER A 5 -11.50 6.30 3.45
N LEU A 6 -11.21 6.87 2.28
CA LEU A 6 -10.01 7.72 2.14
C LEU A 6 -10.06 8.97 3.00
N LYS A 7 -11.24 9.46 3.38
CA LYS A 7 -11.38 10.66 4.22
C LYS A 7 -10.78 10.49 5.62
N ASN A 8 -10.56 9.26 6.05
CA ASN A 8 -10.00 8.94 7.36
C ASN A 8 -8.46 8.84 7.35
N PHE A 9 -7.84 8.90 6.17
CA PHE A 9 -6.40 8.74 6.02
C PHE A 9 -5.74 10.04 5.59
N GLN A 10 -4.56 10.29 6.14
CA GLN A 10 -3.64 11.31 5.66
C GLN A 10 -2.77 10.72 4.54
N LEU A 11 -2.66 11.44 3.42
CA LEU A 11 -1.78 11.08 2.31
C LEU A 11 -0.33 11.47 2.59
N ILE A 12 0.58 10.52 2.38
CA ILE A 12 2.03 10.69 2.39
C ILE A 12 2.52 10.36 0.97
N THR A 13 2.96 11.38 0.24
CA THR A 13 3.48 11.26 -1.13
C THR A 13 4.97 10.98 -1.12
N LEU A 14 5.40 10.05 -1.97
CA LEU A 14 6.81 9.70 -2.15
C LEU A 14 7.12 9.72 -3.65
N GLU A 15 8.00 10.61 -4.08
CA GLU A 15 8.53 10.64 -5.45
C GLU A 15 9.84 9.84 -5.49
N PRO A 16 10.28 9.22 -6.61
CA PRO A 16 9.73 9.22 -7.97
C PRO A 16 9.07 7.90 -8.42
N TYR A 17 8.50 7.12 -7.50
CA TYR A 17 7.82 5.85 -7.83
C TYR A 17 6.33 5.95 -7.48
N VAL A 18 5.45 5.33 -8.27
CA VAL A 18 3.99 5.49 -8.09
C VAL A 18 3.50 4.58 -6.96
N TYR A 19 3.83 4.96 -5.73
CA TYR A 19 3.20 4.43 -4.53
C TYR A 19 2.87 5.56 -3.56
N ARG A 20 1.68 5.49 -2.97
CA ARG A 20 1.18 6.48 -2.00
C ARG A 20 0.91 5.77 -0.68
N LEU A 21 1.45 6.29 0.41
CA LEU A 21 1.19 5.73 1.73
C LEU A 21 0.12 6.56 2.43
N PHE A 22 -0.84 5.89 3.03
CA PHE A 22 -1.95 6.49 3.75
C PHE A 22 -1.90 6.03 5.19
N LYS A 23 -2.13 6.94 6.13
CA LYS A 23 -2.19 6.62 7.56
C LYS A 23 -3.46 7.18 8.20
N ASP A 24 -4.20 6.36 8.94
CA ASP A 24 -5.33 6.81 9.74
C ASP A 24 -4.96 7.08 11.22
N GLN A 25 -5.97 7.48 11.99
CA GLN A 25 -5.84 7.75 13.44
C GLN A 25 -5.61 6.48 14.28
N GLN A 26 -5.89 5.29 13.74
CA GLN A 26 -5.70 4.00 14.39
C GLN A 26 -4.35 3.36 14.01
N ASN A 27 -3.44 4.10 13.34
CA ASN A 27 -2.18 3.60 12.80
C ASN A 27 -2.34 2.49 11.75
N ILE A 28 -3.48 2.45 11.05
CA ILE A 28 -3.62 1.62 9.86
C ILE A 28 -2.85 2.29 8.73
N TYR A 29 -1.97 1.52 8.11
CA TYR A 29 -1.21 1.94 6.94
C TYR A 29 -1.77 1.27 5.70
N LEU A 30 -2.23 2.08 4.74
CA LEU A 30 -2.61 1.60 3.41
C LEU A 30 -1.57 2.06 2.40
N LEU A 31 -1.03 1.12 1.65
CA LEU A 31 -0.15 1.39 0.53
C LEU A 31 -0.94 1.29 -0.76
N GLU A 32 -1.06 2.41 -1.46
CA GLU A 32 -1.47 2.43 -2.84
C GLU A 32 -0.27 2.07 -3.71
N VAL A 33 -0.43 1.05 -4.56
CA VAL A 33 0.57 0.64 -5.55
C VAL A 33 -0.06 0.71 -6.94
N SER A 34 0.63 1.31 -7.89
CA SER A 34 0.23 1.27 -9.31
C SER A 34 1.09 0.26 -10.09
N CYS A 35 0.55 -0.92 -10.43
CA CYS A 35 1.27 -1.91 -11.27
C CYS A 35 1.27 -1.40 -12.76
N GLY A 36 2.44 -1.02 -13.29
CA GLY A 36 2.60 -0.26 -14.55
C GLY A 36 2.73 -1.04 -15.87
N THR A 37 2.73 -2.38 -15.88
CA THR A 37 2.98 -3.15 -17.11
C THR A 37 1.74 -3.40 -17.99
N HIS A 38 0.52 -3.26 -17.47
CA HIS A 38 -0.71 -3.57 -18.23
C HIS A 38 -1.86 -2.57 -18.06
N GLY A 39 -1.59 -1.35 -17.64
CA GLY A 39 -2.61 -0.32 -17.45
C GLY A 39 -3.20 -0.37 -16.04
N ILE A 40 -2.71 0.56 -15.21
CA ILE A 40 -3.39 1.23 -14.10
C ILE A 40 -4.36 0.34 -13.31
N TRP A 41 -3.82 -0.67 -12.63
CA TRP A 41 -4.48 -1.25 -11.47
C TRP A 41 -3.95 -0.50 -10.25
N GLU A 42 -4.70 0.52 -9.87
CA GLU A 42 -4.62 1.19 -8.59
C GLU A 42 -5.05 0.16 -7.51
N VAL A 43 -4.09 -0.43 -6.77
CA VAL A 43 -4.36 -1.50 -5.79
C VAL A 43 -3.89 -1.16 -4.39
N TRP A 44 -4.85 -1.07 -3.46
CA TRP A 44 -4.61 -0.60 -2.10
C TRP A 44 -4.40 -1.80 -1.17
N ILE A 45 -3.35 -1.73 -0.37
CA ILE A 45 -2.85 -2.87 0.40
C ILE A 45 -2.71 -2.44 1.86
N LYS A 46 -3.35 -3.18 2.77
CA LYS A 46 -3.17 -2.98 4.21
C LYS A 46 -1.83 -3.54 4.65
N LEU A 47 -0.95 -2.71 5.19
CA LEU A 47 0.36 -3.12 5.70
C LEU A 47 0.23 -3.86 7.03
N ASN A 48 1.10 -4.84 7.27
CA ASN A 48 1.24 -5.52 8.55
C ASN A 48 2.31 -4.85 9.43
N GLU A 49 2.46 -5.32 10.68
CA GLU A 49 3.39 -4.72 11.64
C GLU A 49 4.86 -4.77 11.20
N GLU A 50 5.28 -5.85 10.52
CA GLU A 50 6.67 -6.00 10.06
C GLU A 50 7.00 -5.01 8.93
N GLU A 51 6.09 -4.81 7.99
CA GLU A 51 6.25 -3.85 6.90
C GLU A 51 6.13 -2.41 7.39
N ILE A 52 5.27 -2.15 8.37
CA ILE A 52 5.20 -0.84 9.02
C ILE A 52 6.55 -0.55 9.69
N LYS A 53 7.10 -1.53 10.42
CA LYS A 53 8.41 -1.40 11.04
C LYS A 53 9.52 -1.16 10.00
N LEU A 54 9.52 -1.93 8.91
CA LEU A 54 10.45 -1.76 7.80
C LEU A 54 10.37 -0.35 7.21
N TYR A 55 9.16 0.19 6.99
CA TYR A 55 8.99 1.58 6.57
C TYR A 55 9.50 2.58 7.62
N LEU A 56 9.24 2.35 8.91
CA LEU A 56 9.68 3.26 9.95
C LEU A 56 11.20 3.33 10.07
N ASP A 57 11.87 2.19 9.91
CA ASP A 57 13.33 2.03 9.99
C ASP A 57 14.04 2.53 8.72
N GLU A 58 13.55 2.15 7.54
CA GLU A 58 14.23 2.36 6.25
C GLU A 58 13.59 3.41 5.34
N LYS A 59 12.44 3.96 5.72
CA LYS A 59 11.69 4.97 4.97
C LYS A 59 11.39 4.51 3.53
N GLU A 60 11.91 5.24 2.55
CA GLU A 60 11.63 5.01 1.14
C GLU A 60 12.17 3.68 0.62
N LEU A 61 13.28 3.18 1.18
CA LEU A 61 13.85 1.89 0.77
C LEU A 61 12.94 0.75 1.18
N GLY A 62 12.53 0.70 2.45
CA GLY A 62 11.57 -0.29 2.94
C GLY A 62 10.26 -0.29 2.15
N LEU A 63 9.73 0.87 1.78
CA LEU A 63 8.53 0.95 0.96
C LEU A 63 8.72 0.43 -0.47
N LYS A 64 9.90 0.62 -1.08
CA LYS A 64 10.22 0.02 -2.39
C LYS A 64 10.23 -1.50 -2.30
N GLU A 65 10.76 -2.06 -1.23
CA GLU A 65 10.77 -3.50 -1.03
C GLU A 65 9.35 -4.06 -0.88
N ILE A 66 8.53 -3.40 -0.07
CA ILE A 66 7.11 -3.75 0.13
C ILE A 66 6.35 -3.66 -1.21
N ALA A 67 6.44 -2.51 -1.89
CA ALA A 67 5.77 -2.32 -3.18
C ALA A 67 6.27 -3.30 -4.25
N GLY A 68 7.57 -3.60 -4.27
CA GLY A 68 8.19 -4.58 -5.14
C GLY A 68 7.59 -5.97 -4.96
N PHE A 69 7.48 -6.43 -3.70
CA PHE A 69 6.86 -7.72 -3.37
C PHE A 69 5.41 -7.81 -3.89
N PHE A 70 4.62 -6.76 -3.72
CA PHE A 70 3.23 -6.74 -4.21
C PHE A 70 3.13 -6.60 -5.72
N SER A 71 4.04 -5.85 -6.35
CA SER A 71 4.08 -5.73 -7.80
C SER A 71 4.42 -7.04 -8.51
N PHE A 72 5.22 -7.90 -7.87
CA PHE A 72 5.53 -9.24 -8.37
C PHE A 72 4.35 -10.20 -8.18
N ASN A 73 3.59 -10.02 -7.09
CA ASN A 73 2.50 -10.89 -6.68
C ASN A 73 1.11 -10.29 -6.97
N CYS A 74 0.92 -9.35 -7.93
CA CYS A 74 -0.38 -8.65 -8.16
C CYS A 74 -1.57 -9.63 -8.41
N TYR A 75 -1.34 -10.94 -8.55
CA TYR A 75 -2.35 -12.00 -8.75
C TYR A 75 -2.30 -13.16 -7.73
N GLY A 76 -1.48 -13.06 -6.68
CA GLY A 76 -1.31 -14.12 -5.68
C GLY A 76 -2.43 -14.19 -4.63
N SER A 77 -2.51 -15.31 -3.91
CA SER A 77 -3.47 -15.46 -2.79
C SER A 77 -3.18 -14.49 -1.64
N GLU A 78 -1.91 -14.17 -1.39
CA GLU A 78 -1.50 -13.15 -0.40
C GLU A 78 -2.00 -11.75 -0.76
N TYR A 79 -2.02 -11.43 -2.05
CA TYR A 79 -2.61 -10.18 -2.53
C TYR A 79 -4.11 -10.13 -2.20
N GLN A 80 -4.88 -11.20 -2.45
CA GLN A 80 -6.33 -11.21 -2.17
C GLN A 80 -6.68 -11.09 -0.68
N LYS A 81 -5.82 -11.59 0.21
CA LYS A 81 -6.04 -11.48 1.67
C LYS A 81 -5.91 -10.06 2.19
N ARG A 82 -5.05 -9.25 1.55
CA ARG A 82 -4.62 -7.94 2.02
C ARG A 82 -5.11 -6.78 1.17
N TYR A 83 -5.67 -7.10 0.01
CA TYR A 83 -6.39 -6.17 -0.84
C TYR A 83 -7.57 -5.57 -0.08
N VAL A 84 -7.70 -4.25 -0.19
CA VAL A 84 -8.78 -3.51 0.47
C VAL A 84 -9.62 -2.77 -0.56
N LYS A 85 -10.94 -2.81 -0.36
CA LYS A 85 -11.85 -1.98 -1.15
C LYS A 85 -11.92 -0.61 -0.51
N VAL A 86 -11.73 0.42 -1.32
CA VAL A 86 -11.70 1.79 -0.81
C VAL A 86 -12.72 2.64 -1.54
N TYR A 87 -13.49 3.41 -0.78
CA TYR A 87 -14.41 4.41 -1.30
C TYR A 87 -13.83 5.82 -1.19
N LYS A 88 -14.09 6.61 -2.23
CA LYS A 88 -13.68 8.02 -2.35
C LYS A 88 -14.74 8.94 -1.74
#